data_AF-A0A9W3FCP7-F1
#
_entry.id   AF-A0A9W3FCP7-F1
#
_cell.length_a   1.000
_cell.length_b   1.000
_cell.length_c   1.000
_cell.angle_alpha   90.00
_cell.angle_beta   90.00
_cell.angle_gamma   90.00
#
_symmetry.space_group_name_H-M   'P 1'
#
loop_
_entity.id
_entity.type
_entity.pdbx_description
1 polymer ?
#
loop_
_entity_poly.entity_id
_entity_poly.type
_entity_poly.pdbx_seq_one_letter_code
_entity_poly.pdbx_strand_id
1 'polypeptide(L)'
;PAVARVTGIAVDPRHLSLVADYMCFEGVYKPLNRFGIRSNSSPLQQMTFETSFQFLKQATMMGSHDELRSPSACLVVGKVVKGGTGLFELKQPLR
;
A
#
# COMPACT_ATOMS: atom_id res chain seq x y z
N PRO A 1 19.49 -8.80 6.35
CA PRO A 1 20.22 -8.57 7.63
C PRO A 1 21.74 -8.31 7.48
N ALA A 2 22.41 -8.85 6.46
CA ALA A 2 23.87 -8.69 6.31
C ALA A 2 24.29 -7.25 5.99
N VAL A 3 23.61 -6.56 5.07
CA VAL A 3 23.97 -5.21 4.62
C VAL A 3 23.91 -4.18 5.77
N ALA A 4 22.81 -4.15 6.54
CA ALA A 4 22.66 -3.21 7.67
C ALA A 4 23.73 -3.42 8.76
N ARG A 5 24.13 -4.67 9.01
CA ARG A 5 25.22 -5.01 9.95
C ARG A 5 26.58 -4.51 9.47
N VAL A 6 26.85 -4.59 8.17
CA VAL A 6 28.12 -4.13 7.57
C VAL A 6 28.22 -2.60 7.63
N THR A 7 27.10 -1.88 7.51
CA THR A 7 27.08 -0.41 7.59
C THR A 7 27.01 0.14 9.02
N GLY A 8 27.05 -0.73 10.05
CA GLY A 8 26.96 -0.32 11.46
C GLY A 8 25.57 0.17 11.91
N ILE A 9 24.52 -0.06 11.11
CA ILE A 9 23.15 0.40 11.41
C ILE A 9 22.39 -0.74 12.08
N ALA A 10 22.00 -0.55 13.34
CA ALA A 10 21.13 -1.47 14.05
C ALA A 10 19.68 -1.30 13.54
N VAL A 11 19.10 -2.37 12.98
CA VAL A 11 17.69 -2.42 12.57
C VAL A 11 17.01 -3.54 13.35
N ASP A 12 15.90 -3.22 14.01
CA ASP A 12 15.11 -4.21 14.73
C ASP A 12 14.63 -5.30 13.74
N PRO A 13 14.79 -6.61 14.08
CA PRO A 13 14.36 -7.70 13.21
C PRO A 13 12.91 -7.61 12.76
N ARG A 14 12.01 -7.04 13.58
CA ARG A 14 10.58 -6.88 13.26
C ARG A 14 10.35 -6.07 11.98
N HIS A 15 11.17 -5.05 11.70
CA HIS A 15 11.07 -4.27 10.46
C HIS A 15 11.45 -5.11 9.24
N LEU A 16 12.52 -5.89 9.35
CA LEU A 16 12.99 -6.74 8.26
C LEU A 16 12.03 -7.91 8.00
N SER A 17 11.47 -8.50 9.06
CA SER A 17 10.44 -9.53 8.95
C SER A 17 9.20 -9.00 8.25
N LEU A 18 8.69 -7.83 8.63
CA LEU A 18 7.52 -7.23 7.97
C LEU A 18 7.74 -6.99 6.47
N VAL A 19 8.93 -6.49 6.10
CA VAL A 19 9.29 -6.31 4.69
C VAL A 19 9.40 -7.64 3.96
N ALA A 20 10.03 -8.64 4.57
CA ALA A 20 10.18 -9.97 3.98
C ALA A 20 8.82 -10.64 3.75
N ASP A 21 7.92 -10.58 4.74
CA ASP A 21 6.57 -11.12 4.65
C ASP A 21 5.78 -10.41 3.54
N TYR A 22 5.87 -9.08 3.45
CA TYR A 22 5.25 -8.32 2.37
C TYR A 22 5.82 -8.64 0.97
N MET A 23 7.09 -9.01 0.88
CA MET A 23 7.69 -9.45 -0.38
C MET A 23 7.29 -10.87 -0.76
N CYS A 24 6.84 -11.69 0.19
CA CYS A 24 6.60 -13.12 -0.02
C CYS A 24 5.12 -13.54 0.15
N PHE A 25 4.21 -12.63 0.51
CA PHE A 25 2.83 -12.99 0.86
C PHE A 25 2.03 -13.63 -0.29
N GLU A 26 2.40 -13.37 -1.54
CA GLU A 26 1.77 -13.94 -2.74
C GLU A 26 2.33 -15.34 -3.10
N GLY A 27 3.18 -15.92 -2.25
CA GLY A 27 3.86 -17.20 -2.50
C GLY A 27 5.00 -17.10 -3.52
N VAL A 28 5.32 -15.89 -3.98
CA VAL A 28 6.43 -15.57 -4.89
C VAL A 28 7.25 -14.42 -4.32
N TYR A 29 8.50 -14.28 -4.76
CA TYR A 29 9.33 -13.16 -4.38
C TYR A 29 8.97 -11.91 -5.19
N LYS A 30 8.22 -11.00 -4.56
CA LYS A 30 7.72 -9.76 -5.14
C LYS A 30 8.69 -8.61 -4.88
N PRO A 31 9.22 -7.95 -5.92
CA PRO A 31 10.09 -6.78 -5.76
C PRO A 31 9.29 -5.53 -5.36
N LEU A 32 9.92 -4.61 -4.64
CA LEU A 32 9.34 -3.30 -4.30
C LEU A 32 9.61 -2.25 -5.39
N ASN A 33 9.02 -2.44 -6.57
CA ASN A 33 9.17 -1.54 -7.73
C ASN A 33 7.86 -1.46 -8.57
N ARG A 34 7.87 -0.81 -9.75
CA ARG A 34 6.68 -0.76 -10.65
C ARG A 34 6.10 -2.11 -11.02
N PHE A 35 6.90 -3.16 -11.07
CA PHE A 35 6.39 -4.48 -11.42
C PHE A 35 5.64 -5.09 -10.23
N GLY A 36 6.16 -4.90 -9.01
CA GLY A 36 5.47 -5.34 -7.80
C GLY A 36 4.18 -4.56 -7.52
N ILE A 37 4.13 -3.25 -7.75
CA ILE A 37 2.92 -2.48 -7.43
C ILE A 37 1.70 -2.86 -8.29
N ARG A 38 1.91 -3.49 -9.46
CA ARG A 38 0.83 -3.92 -10.37
C ARG A 38 -0.15 -4.92 -9.74
N SER A 39 0.28 -5.71 -8.76
CA SER A 39 -0.62 -6.65 -8.07
C SER A 39 -1.39 -6.01 -6.91
N ASN A 40 -1.20 -4.72 -6.64
CA ASN A 40 -1.96 -4.02 -5.62
C ASN A 40 -3.40 -3.77 -6.12
N SER A 41 -4.40 -3.91 -5.25
CA SER A 41 -5.82 -3.88 -5.64
C SER A 41 -6.40 -2.48 -5.87
N SER A 42 -5.68 -1.41 -5.50
CA SER A 42 -6.16 -0.02 -5.61
C SER A 42 -5.58 0.65 -6.86
N PRO A 43 -6.38 0.87 -7.94
CA PRO A 43 -5.93 1.58 -9.13
C PRO A 43 -5.38 2.97 -8.82
N LEU A 44 -5.98 3.71 -7.88
CA LEU A 44 -5.50 5.03 -7.50
C LEU A 44 -4.14 4.95 -6.80
N GLN A 45 -3.93 3.95 -5.93
CA GLN A 45 -2.61 3.73 -5.34
C GLN A 45 -1.55 3.43 -6.40
N GLN A 46 -1.87 2.59 -7.38
CA GLN A 46 -0.96 2.30 -8.50
C GLN A 46 -0.60 3.58 -9.28
N MET A 47 -1.60 4.41 -9.60
CA MET A 47 -1.41 5.66 -10.34
C MET A 47 -0.53 6.67 -9.58
N THR A 48 -0.62 6.72 -8.25
CA THR A 48 0.16 7.67 -7.42
C THR A 48 1.65 7.31 -7.27
N PHE A 49 2.08 6.11 -7.69
CA PHE A 49 3.46 5.68 -7.57
C PHE A 49 4.33 6.09 -8.76
N GLU A 50 4.15 5.46 -9.92
CA GLU A 50 4.78 5.84 -11.20
C GLU A 50 3.95 5.31 -12.39
N THR A 51 4.22 5.77 -13.61
CA THR A 51 3.50 5.34 -14.84
C THR A 51 1.97 5.57 -14.78
N SER A 52 1.53 6.69 -14.21
CA SER A 52 0.12 6.98 -13.91
C SER A 52 -0.84 6.80 -15.09
N PHE A 53 -0.49 7.33 -16.28
CA PHE A 53 -1.36 7.22 -17.46
C PHE A 53 -1.53 5.77 -17.94
N GLN A 54 -0.50 4.94 -17.79
CA GLN A 54 -0.59 3.53 -18.15
C GLN A 54 -1.57 2.80 -17.24
N PHE A 55 -1.49 3.02 -15.92
CA PHE A 55 -2.43 2.44 -14.96
C PHE A 55 -3.85 2.96 -15.15
N LEU A 56 -4.01 4.26 -15.42
CA LEU A 56 -5.32 4.85 -15.76
C LEU A 56 -5.93 4.19 -16.99
N LYS A 57 -5.18 4.09 -18.08
CA LYS A 57 -5.66 3.43 -19.31
C LYS A 57 -6.08 1.99 -19.03
N GLN A 58 -5.29 1.21 -18.32
CA GLN A 58 -5.62 -0.19 -18.00
C GLN A 58 -6.88 -0.28 -17.12
N ALA A 59 -6.97 0.53 -16.06
CA ALA A 59 -8.12 0.55 -15.18
C ALA A 59 -9.42 0.90 -15.92
N THR A 60 -9.38 1.90 -16.82
CA THR A 60 -10.53 2.27 -17.65
C THR A 60 -10.92 1.16 -18.61
N MET A 61 -9.95 0.53 -19.30
CA MET A 61 -10.21 -0.55 -20.24
C MET A 61 -10.77 -1.81 -19.56
N MET A 62 -10.37 -2.08 -18.32
CA MET A 62 -10.82 -3.24 -17.54
C MET A 62 -12.07 -2.96 -16.70
N GLY A 63 -12.57 -1.71 -16.68
CA GLY A 63 -13.68 -1.30 -15.80
C GLY A 63 -13.35 -1.46 -14.31
N SER A 64 -12.09 -1.25 -13.90
CA SER A 64 -11.64 -1.45 -12.53
C SER A 64 -12.26 -0.43 -11.56
N HIS A 65 -12.60 -0.88 -10.35
CA HIS A 65 -13.12 -0.05 -9.26
C HIS A 65 -12.08 0.10 -8.14
N ASP A 66 -11.98 1.29 -7.55
CA ASP A 66 -11.14 1.52 -6.37
C ASP A 66 -12.01 1.52 -5.10
N GLU A 67 -11.70 0.62 -4.17
CA GLU A 67 -12.43 0.47 -2.90
C GLU A 67 -12.17 1.62 -1.89
N LEU A 68 -11.27 2.55 -2.20
CA LEU A 68 -10.90 3.68 -1.34
C LEU A 68 -10.51 3.22 0.07
N ARG A 69 -9.73 2.13 0.13
CA ARG A 69 -9.20 1.54 1.38
C ARG A 69 -7.72 1.84 1.56
N SER A 70 -6.97 2.00 0.46
CA SER A 70 -5.56 2.35 0.54
C SER A 70 -5.39 3.79 1.04
N PRO A 71 -4.35 4.10 1.82
CA PRO A 71 -4.07 5.47 2.23
C PRO A 71 -3.94 6.43 1.04
N SER A 72 -3.27 6.03 -0.03
CA SER A 72 -3.14 6.84 -1.25
C SER A 72 -4.48 7.15 -1.90
N ALA A 73 -5.36 6.16 -2.08
CA ALA A 73 -6.68 6.38 -2.68
C ALA A 73 -7.55 7.29 -1.81
N CYS A 74 -7.53 7.10 -0.48
CA CYS A 74 -8.20 7.98 0.47
C CYS A 74 -7.75 9.44 0.31
N LEU A 75 -6.44 9.67 0.25
CA LEU A 75 -5.89 11.02 0.09
C LEU A 75 -6.30 11.66 -1.24
N VAL A 76 -6.28 10.91 -2.35
CA VAL A 76 -6.68 11.41 -3.68
C VAL A 76 -8.11 11.96 -3.67
N VAL A 77 -9.03 11.33 -2.93
CA VAL A 77 -10.45 11.73 -2.87
C VAL A 77 -10.81 12.57 -1.64
N GLY A 78 -9.85 12.91 -0.77
CA GLY A 78 -10.10 13.67 0.45
C GLY A 78 -10.84 12.90 1.56
N LYS A 79 -10.79 11.56 1.55
CA LYS A 79 -11.39 10.70 2.57
C LYS A 79 -10.41 10.41 3.71
N VAL A 80 -10.90 10.32 4.94
CA VAL A 80 -10.09 9.91 6.10
C VAL A 80 -9.52 8.50 5.88
N VAL A 81 -8.22 8.33 6.15
CA VAL A 81 -7.52 7.04 6.03
C VAL A 81 -7.93 6.10 7.18
N LYS A 82 -8.22 4.83 6.87
CA LYS A 82 -8.49 3.79 7.88
C LYS A 82 -7.18 3.29 8.53
N GLY A 83 -6.56 4.15 9.33
CA GLY A 83 -5.32 3.87 10.06
C GLY A 83 -5.21 4.76 11.30
N GLY A 84 -4.57 4.26 12.36
CA GLY A 84 -4.45 5.00 13.62
C GLY A 84 -5.82 5.41 14.18
N THR A 85 -6.04 6.72 14.35
CA THR A 85 -7.30 7.29 14.86
C THR A 85 -8.49 7.12 13.92
N GLY A 86 -8.26 6.87 12.63
CA GLY A 86 -9.31 6.62 11.64
C GLY A 86 -9.77 5.16 11.55
N LEU A 87 -9.26 4.27 12.42
CA LEU A 87 -9.61 2.84 12.40
C LEU A 87 -11.01 2.53 12.95
N PHE A 88 -11.61 3.46 13.69
CA PHE A 88 -12.90 3.27 14.32
C PHE A 88 -13.78 4.50 14.15
N GLU A 89 -15.09 4.30 14.31
CA GLU A 89 -16.07 5.37 14.32
C GLU A 89 -16.45 5.73 15.75
N LEU A 90 -16.66 7.03 16.00
CA LEU A 90 -17.22 7.51 17.24
C LEU A 90 -18.73 7.65 17.08
N LYS A 91 -19.47 7.07 18.02
CA LYS A 91 -20.93 7.22 18.11
C LYS A 91 -21.28 7.87 19.43
N GLN A 92 -22.04 8.95 19.37
CA GLN A 92 -22.60 9.58 20.56
C GLN A 92 -23.99 8.98 20.83
N PRO A 93 -24.23 8.33 21.98
CA PRO A 93 -25.56 7.87 22.32
C PRO A 93 -26.49 9.07 22.56
N LEU A 94 -27.65 9.06 21.91
CA LEU A 94 -28.71 10.03 22.15
C LEU A 94 -29.46 9.61 23.43
N ARG A 95 -29.70 10.58 24.33
CA ARG A 95 -30.56 10.41 25.51
C ARG A 95 -32.02 10.58 25.12
#